data_AF-A0A376VMH9-F1
#
_entry.id   AF-A0A376VMH9-F1
#
_cell.length_a   1.000
_cell.length_b   1.000
_cell.length_c   1.000
_cell.angle_alpha   90.00
_cell.angle_beta   90.00
_cell.angle_gamma   90.00
#
_symmetry.space_group_name_H-M   'P 1'
#
loop_
_entity.id
_entity.type
_entity.pdbx_description
1 polymer ?
#
loop_
_entity_poly.entity_id
_entity_poly.type
_entity_poly.pdbx_seq_one_letter_code
_entity_poly.pdbx_strand_id
1 'polypeptide(L)' 'MIRDDKKRAMLFDLDNNIQSLKSRYGESEEILSLLNLYHNLLREWSEI' A
#
# COMPACT_ATOMS: atom_id res chain seq x y z
N MET A 1 0.17 2.80 16.35
CA MET A 1 -0.61 1.59 15.94
C MET A 1 -1.82 2.09 15.19
N ILE A 2 -2.09 1.61 13.96
CA ILE A 2 -3.27 2.02 13.20
C ILE A 2 -4.51 1.71 14.04
N ARG A 3 -5.20 2.75 14.53
CA ARG A 3 -6.33 2.63 15.46
C ARG A 3 -7.58 2.01 14.83
N ASP A 4 -7.62 1.92 13.51
CA ASP A 4 -8.76 1.45 12.74
C ASP A 4 -8.40 0.17 11.97
N ASP A 5 -8.95 -0.95 12.42
CA ASP A 5 -8.75 -2.26 11.78
C ASP A 5 -9.23 -2.30 10.32
N LYS A 6 -10.22 -1.48 9.95
CA LYS A 6 -10.67 -1.39 8.54
C LYS A 6 -9.62 -0.73 7.67
N LYS A 7 -8.98 0.33 8.17
CA LYS A 7 -7.86 1.00 7.48
C LYS A 7 -6.68 0.07 7.29
N ARG A 8 -6.37 -0.73 8.30
CA ARG A 8 -5.34 -1.78 8.22
C ARG A 8 -5.67 -2.84 7.17
N ALA A 9 -6.92 -3.31 7.11
CA ALA A 9 -7.36 -4.26 6.09
C ALA A 9 -7.24 -3.68 4.67
N MET A 10 -7.67 -2.42 4.47
CA MET A 10 -7.54 -1.74 3.17
C MET A 10 -6.07 -1.60 2.71
N LEU A 11 -5.16 -1.27 3.63
CA LEU A 11 -3.72 -1.20 3.32
C LEU A 11 -3.15 -2.58 2.95
N PHE A 12 -3.58 -3.62 3.64
CA PHE A 12 -3.16 -4.99 3.35
C PHE A 12 -3.62 -5.45 1.96
N ASP A 13 -4.87 -5.18 1.60
CA ASP A 13 -5.40 -5.49 0.27
C ASP A 13 -4.68 -4.68 -0.83
N LEU A 14 -4.37 -3.41 -0.56
CA LEU A 14 -3.59 -2.57 -1.48
C LEU A 14 -2.19 -3.15 -1.71
N ASP A 15 -1.47 -3.54 -0.65
CA ASP A 15 -0.14 -4.14 -0.75
C ASP A 15 -0.17 -5.43 -1.57
N ASN A 16 -1.13 -6.33 -1.31
CA ASN A 16 -1.31 -7.56 -2.09
C ASN A 16 -1.53 -7.27 -3.59
N ASN A 17 -2.35 -6.27 -3.91
CA ASN A 17 -2.60 -5.88 -5.30
C ASN A 17 -1.33 -5.32 -5.97
N ILE A 18 -0.57 -4.47 -5.27
CA ILE A 18 0.70 -3.93 -5.78
C ILE A 18 1.71 -5.05 -6.04
N GLN A 19 1.85 -6.01 -5.12
CA GLN A 19 2.75 -7.15 -5.28
C GLN A 19 2.31 -8.07 -6.44
N SER A 20 1.01 -8.29 -6.60
CA SER A 20 0.45 -9.05 -7.73
C SER A 20 0.75 -8.36 -9.07
N LEU A 21 0.56 -7.03 -9.14
CA LEU A 21 0.91 -6.24 -10.33
C LEU A 21 2.41 -6.31 -10.61
N LYS A 22 3.25 -6.18 -9.58
CA LYS A 22 4.71 -6.26 -9.69
C LYS A 22 5.16 -7.63 -10.19
N SER A 23 4.53 -8.70 -9.71
CA SER A 23 4.83 -10.06 -10.18
C SER A 23 4.40 -10.29 -11.63
N ARG A 24 3.33 -9.64 -12.10
CA ARG A 24 2.79 -9.86 -13.45
C ARG A 24 3.46 -9.00 -14.52
N TYR A 25 3.78 -7.76 -14.18
CA TYR A 25 4.26 -6.75 -15.13
C TYR A 25 5.71 -6.32 -14.89
N GLY A 26 6.35 -6.78 -13.80
CA GLY A 26 7.68 -6.36 -13.41
C GLY A 26 7.66 -5.03 -12.65
N GLU A 27 8.83 -4.44 -12.41
CA GLU A 27 8.91 -3.08 -11.85
C GLU A 27 8.61 -2.04 -12.92
N SER A 28 7.68 -1.12 -12.62
CA SER A 28 7.34 0.03 -13.46
C SER A 28 7.21 1.30 -12.62
N GLU A 29 7.23 2.46 -13.27
CA GLU A 29 7.06 3.76 -12.60
C GLU A 29 5.69 3.87 -11.92
N GLU A 30 4.64 3.26 -12.50
CA GLU A 30 3.30 3.22 -11.92
C GLU A 30 3.28 2.39 -10.64
N ILE A 31 4.00 1.26 -10.60
CA ILE A 31 4.12 0.44 -9.39
C ILE A 31 4.85 1.19 -8.28
N LEU A 32 5.94 1.89 -8.62
CA LEU A 32 6.63 2.78 -7.69
C LEU A 32 5.72 3.90 -7.17
N SER A 33 4.88 4.48 -8.04
CA SER A 33 3.88 5.48 -7.65
C SER A 33 2.84 4.91 -6.68
N LEU A 34 2.33 3.70 -6.94
CA LEU A 34 1.39 3.00 -6.05
C LEU A 34 2.02 2.64 -4.71
N LEU A 35 3.28 2.20 -4.69
CA LEU A 35 4.05 1.96 -3.47
C LEU A 35 4.24 3.23 -2.64
N ASN A 36 4.56 4.35 -3.30
CA ASN A 36 4.66 5.65 -2.64
C ASN A 36 3.31 6.08 -2.05
N LEU A 37 2.21 5.86 -2.76
CA LEU A 37 0.85 6.13 -2.25
C LEU A 37 0.54 5.26 -1.02
N TYR A 38 0.84 3.96 -1.07
CA TYR A 38 0.71 3.05 0.06
C TYR A 38 1.48 3.55 1.29
N HIS A 39 2.74 3.96 1.11
CA HIS A 39 3.55 4.49 2.22
C HIS A 39 3.01 5.81 2.77
N ASN A 40 2.46 6.68 1.92
CA ASN A 40 1.84 7.92 2.37
C ASN A 40 0.58 7.64 3.21
N LEU A 41 -0.30 6.76 2.75
CA LEU A 41 -1.49 6.33 3.52
C LEU A 41 -1.10 5.65 4.83
N LEU A 42 -0.06 4.81 4.79
CA LEU A 42 0.48 4.17 5.99
C LEU A 42 0.94 5.23 7.00
N ARG A 43 1.70 6.25 6.60
CA ARG A 43 2.13 7.33 7.51
C ARG A 43 0.96 8.13 8.06
N GLU A 44 0.01 8.51 7.19
CA GLU A 44 -1.16 9.29 7.58
C GLU A 44 -2.00 8.55 8.64
N TRP A 45 -2.19 7.25 8.48
CA TRP A 45 -3.00 6.45 9.40
C TRP A 45 -2.21 5.85 10.55
N SER A 46 -0.88 5.89 10.47
CA SER A 46 -0.02 5.37 11.52
C SER A 46 0.14 6.32 12.71
N GLU A 47 -0.46 7.54 12.68
CA GLU A 47 -0.43 8.57 13.75
C GLU A 47 0.30 8.06 15.01
N ILE A 48 1.62 8.28 15.02
CA ILE A 48 2.53 7.89 16.10
C ILE A 48 2.36 8.88 17.24
#